data_AF-A0A0F9BC83-F1
#
_entry.id   AF-A0A0F9BC83-F1
#
_cell.length_a   1.000
_cell.length_b   1.000
_cell.length_c   1.000
_cell.angle_alpha   90.00
_cell.angle_beta   90.00
_cell.angle_gamma   90.00
#
_symmetry.space_group_name_H-M   'P 1'
#
loop_
_entity.id
_entity.type
_entity.pdbx_description
1 polymer ?
#
loop_
_entity_poly.entity_id
_entity_poly.type
_entity_poly.pdbx_seq_one_letter_code
_entity_poly.pdbx_strand_id
1 'polypeptide(L)'
;MAYLYGTGKPLRNPAWVTGQETPTQRDRRLRETNEALKKNEERQQEAANRRLFANLERQDLQDMRLSPPSPPRSTATPLDPEEEVVRFVGAQDRFEGFLDSRFQGYEETFGLTPLFGSQAYESAERLALEDWRN
;
A
#
# COMPACT_ATOMS: atom_id res chain seq x y z
N MET A 1 -30.14 -43.97 22.82
CA MET A 1 -29.62 -43.13 21.70
C MET A 1 -29.49 -41.71 22.22
N ALA A 2 -28.29 -41.13 22.18
CA ALA A 2 -28.09 -39.75 22.62
C ALA A 2 -28.67 -38.80 21.55
N TYR A 3 -29.50 -37.86 21.98
CA TYR A 3 -30.08 -36.81 21.15
C TYR A 3 -29.38 -35.50 21.46
N LEU A 4 -29.12 -34.68 20.44
CA LEU A 4 -28.33 -33.46 20.58
C LEU A 4 -29.02 -32.47 21.55
N TYR A 5 -30.35 -32.39 21.51
CA TYR A 5 -31.28 -31.88 22.53
C TYR A 5 -32.67 -32.48 22.23
N GLY A 6 -33.65 -32.38 23.15
CA GLY A 6 -34.97 -33.04 23.11
C GLY A 6 -35.65 -33.13 21.73
N THR A 7 -36.29 -34.27 21.43
CA THR A 7 -37.00 -34.63 20.18
C THR A 7 -36.33 -34.20 18.86
N GLY A 8 -35.02 -33.96 18.85
CA GLY A 8 -34.24 -33.59 17.68
C GLY A 8 -33.62 -34.79 16.98
N LYS A 9 -33.23 -34.61 15.71
CA LYS A 9 -32.61 -35.63 14.84
C LYS A 9 -31.51 -36.43 15.59
N PRO A 10 -31.38 -37.75 15.34
CA PRO A 10 -30.36 -38.56 16.00
C PRO A 10 -28.97 -37.97 15.72
N LEU A 11 -28.12 -37.92 16.77
CA LEU A 11 -26.70 -37.59 16.66
C LEU A 11 -26.05 -38.60 15.70
N ARG A 12 -25.94 -38.24 14.43
CA ARG A 12 -25.28 -39.05 13.42
C ARG A 12 -23.83 -38.62 13.38
N ASN A 13 -22.94 -39.50 13.81
CA ASN A 13 -21.51 -39.30 13.67
C ASN A 13 -21.19 -39.01 12.20
N PRO A 14 -20.30 -38.05 11.89
CA PRO A 14 -19.96 -37.76 10.51
C PRO A 14 -19.33 -38.99 9.85
N ALA A 15 -19.62 -39.19 8.57
CA ALA A 15 -19.38 -40.45 7.85
C ALA A 15 -17.92 -40.94 7.87
N TRP A 16 -16.96 -40.01 8.00
CA TRP A 16 -15.53 -40.31 8.11
C TRP A 16 -15.13 -40.94 9.45
N VAL A 17 -15.92 -40.77 10.51
CA VAL A 17 -15.72 -41.42 11.83
C VAL A 17 -16.21 -42.86 11.81
N THR A 18 -17.25 -43.14 11.02
CA THR A 18 -17.88 -44.48 10.93
C THR A 18 -17.35 -45.33 9.77
N GLY A 19 -16.42 -44.81 8.96
CA GLY A 19 -15.81 -45.53 7.82
C GLY A 19 -16.74 -45.76 6.62
N GLN A 20 -17.95 -45.19 6.62
CA GLN A 20 -18.95 -45.31 5.56
C GLN A 20 -19.07 -43.99 4.80
N GLU A 21 -17.98 -43.54 4.18
CA GLU A 21 -17.99 -42.36 3.32
C GLU A 21 -18.27 -42.81 1.87
N THR A 22 -19.24 -42.19 1.21
CA THR A 22 -19.43 -42.44 -0.23
C THR A 22 -18.24 -41.88 -1.01
N PRO A 23 -17.86 -42.47 -2.16
CA PRO A 23 -16.74 -41.96 -2.97
C PRO A 23 -16.83 -40.46 -3.27
N THR A 24 -18.04 -39.97 -3.54
CA THR A 24 -18.34 -38.56 -3.79
C THR A 24 -18.12 -37.63 -2.60
N GLN A 25 -18.39 -38.09 -1.37
CA GLN A 25 -18.14 -37.33 -0.14
C GLN A 25 -16.65 -37.26 0.14
N ARG A 26 -15.93 -38.36 -0.09
CA ARG A 26 -14.47 -38.43 0.04
C ARG A 26 -13.80 -37.44 -0.91
N ASP A 27 -14.19 -37.44 -2.18
CA ASP A 27 -13.60 -36.53 -3.17
C ASP A 27 -13.85 -35.06 -2.84
N ARG A 28 -15.05 -34.75 -2.36
CA ARG A 28 -15.39 -33.40 -1.89
C ARG A 28 -14.50 -32.98 -0.72
N ARG A 29 -14.37 -33.84 0.29
CA ARG A 29 -13.51 -33.59 1.46
C ARG A 29 -12.06 -33.39 1.04
N LEU A 30 -11.54 -34.23 0.14
CA LEU A 30 -10.17 -34.11 -0.37
C LEU A 30 -9.93 -32.76 -1.07
N ARG A 31 -10.89 -32.29 -1.87
CA ARG A 31 -10.82 -30.96 -2.49
C ARG A 31 -10.81 -29.85 -1.44
N GLU A 32 -11.75 -29.88 -0.50
CA GLU A 32 -11.83 -28.90 0.59
C GLU A 32 -10.54 -28.87 1.43
N THR A 33 -9.95 -30.03 1.73
CA THR A 33 -8.67 -30.10 2.45
C THR A 33 -7.50 -29.59 1.63
N ASN A 34 -7.45 -29.89 0.33
CA ASN A 34 -6.38 -29.43 -0.55
C ASN A 34 -6.43 -27.91 -0.74
N GLU A 35 -7.63 -27.33 -0.88
CA GLU A 35 -7.81 -25.88 -0.94
C GLU A 35 -7.40 -25.20 0.36
N ALA A 36 -7.75 -25.78 1.51
CA ALA A 36 -7.33 -25.27 2.81
C ALA A 36 -5.81 -25.32 3.00
N LEU A 37 -5.15 -26.40 2.56
CA LEU A 37 -3.69 -26.53 2.60
C LEU A 37 -3.01 -25.49 1.69
N LYS A 38 -3.48 -25.34 0.45
CA LYS A 38 -2.95 -24.34 -0.48
C LYS A 38 -3.06 -22.93 0.08
N LYS A 39 -4.21 -22.59 0.68
CA LYS A 39 -4.42 -21.28 1.33
C LYS A 39 -3.54 -21.08 2.57
N ASN A 40 -3.15 -22.15 3.27
CA ASN A 40 -2.17 -22.07 4.36
C ASN A 40 -0.77 -21.80 3.83
N GLU A 41 -0.35 -22.49 2.77
CA GLU A 41 0.95 -22.27 2.14
C GLU A 41 1.09 -20.84 1.61
N GLU A 42 0.05 -20.32 0.95
CA GLU A 42 0.03 -18.95 0.45
C GLU A 42 0.19 -17.92 1.58
N ARG A 43 -0.51 -18.11 2.70
CA ARG A 43 -0.34 -17.25 3.89
C ARG A 43 1.06 -17.32 4.49
N GLN A 44 1.68 -18.49 4.48
CA GLN A 44 3.06 -18.64 4.96
C GLN A 44 4.06 -17.95 4.04
N GLN A 45 3.89 -18.09 2.71
CA GLN A 45 4.72 -17.40 1.72
C GLN A 45 4.57 -15.88 1.83
N GLU A 46 3.35 -15.38 1.97
CA GLU A 46 3.12 -13.94 2.14
C GLU A 46 3.76 -13.43 3.43
N ALA A 47 3.65 -14.17 4.54
CA ALA A 47 4.32 -13.81 5.79
C ALA A 47 5.85 -13.81 5.67
N ALA A 48 6.42 -14.77 4.93
CA ALA A 48 7.85 -14.81 4.64
C ALA A 48 8.28 -13.62 3.77
N ASN A 49 7.54 -13.31 2.70
CA ASN A 49 7.81 -12.17 1.83
C ASN A 49 7.76 -10.85 2.61
N ARG A 50 6.73 -10.65 3.44
CA ARG A 50 6.63 -9.46 4.30
C ARG A 50 7.84 -9.31 5.23
N ARG A 51 8.35 -10.40 5.78
CA ARG A 51 9.58 -10.39 6.61
C ARG A 51 10.82 -10.03 5.79
N LEU A 52 10.94 -10.55 4.57
CA LEU A 52 12.05 -10.21 3.67
C LEU A 52 12.06 -8.73 3.31
N PHE A 53 10.91 -8.18 2.91
CA PHE A 53 10.78 -6.75 2.60
C PHE A 53 11.09 -5.85 3.80
N ALA A 54 10.59 -6.19 4.99
CA ALA A 54 10.88 -5.43 6.20
C ALA A 54 12.38 -5.44 6.58
N ASN A 55 13.09 -6.53 6.29
CA ASN A 55 14.54 -6.61 6.53
C ASN A 55 15.34 -5.79 5.50
N LEU A 56 14.92 -5.79 4.23
CA LEU A 56 15.50 -4.96 3.18
C LEU A 56 15.35 -3.46 3.49
N GLU A 57 14.16 -3.02 3.87
CA GLU A 57 13.89 -1.62 4.24
C GLU A 57 14.75 -1.17 5.43
N ARG A 58 14.97 -2.05 6.41
CA ARG A 58 15.86 -1.77 7.55
C ARG A 58 17.33 -1.69 7.14
N GLN A 59 17.78 -2.49 6.19
CA GLN A 59 19.15 -2.42 5.67
C GLN A 59 19.37 -1.12 4.91
N ASP A 60 18.44 -0.75 4.03
CA ASP A 60 18.51 0.49 3.25
C ASP A 60 18.56 1.74 4.15
N LEU A 61 17.74 1.77 5.20
CA LEU A 61 17.77 2.83 6.22
C LEU A 61 19.08 2.88 7.02
N GLN A 62 19.75 1.73 7.22
CA GLN A 62 21.06 1.69 7.88
C GLN A 62 22.17 2.16 6.94
N ASP A 63 22.14 1.75 5.67
CA ASP A 63 23.13 2.14 4.67
C ASP A 63 23.05 3.66 4.36
N MET A 64 21.85 4.23 4.30
CA MET A 64 21.69 5.69 4.22
C MET A 64 22.26 6.44 5.43
N ARG A 65 22.18 5.84 6.63
CA ARG A 65 22.70 6.46 7.86
C ARG A 65 24.22 6.36 8.01
N LEU A 66 24.85 5.40 7.33
CA LEU A 66 26.29 5.16 7.37
C LEU A 66 27.05 5.82 6.21
N SER A 67 26.33 6.43 5.27
CA SER A 67 26.96 7.28 4.27
C SER A 67 27.62 8.48 4.96
N PRO A 68 28.95 8.65 4.87
CA PRO A 68 29.60 9.85 5.39
C PRO A 68 28.98 11.08 4.71
N PRO A 69 28.83 12.21 5.42
CA PRO A 69 28.34 13.42 4.82
C PRO A 69 29.17 13.74 3.58
N SER A 70 28.51 13.95 2.44
CA SER A 70 29.18 14.29 1.19
C SER A 70 30.13 15.47 1.43
N PRO A 71 31.38 15.42 0.91
CA PRO A 71 32.31 16.53 1.07
C PRO A 71 31.70 17.81 0.46
N PRO A 72 31.96 18.99 1.04
CA PRO A 72 31.49 20.25 0.48
C PRO A 72 31.99 20.37 -0.96
N ARG A 73 31.05 20.60 -1.88
CA ARG A 73 31.30 20.66 -3.33
C ARG A 73 32.33 21.75 -3.64
N SER A 74 33.43 21.38 -4.27
CA SER A 74 34.46 22.33 -4.70
C SER A 74 34.01 23.12 -5.93
N THR A 75 34.49 24.35 -6.09
CA THR A 75 34.15 25.27 -7.19
C THR A 75 34.56 24.78 -8.59
N ALA A 76 35.11 23.56 -8.71
CA ALA A 76 35.66 22.98 -9.93
C ALA A 76 34.77 21.88 -10.55
N THR A 77 33.67 21.49 -9.90
CA THR A 77 32.73 20.52 -10.49
C THR A 77 31.85 21.23 -11.54
N PRO A 78 31.84 20.79 -12.81
CA PRO A 78 30.93 21.34 -13.81
C PRO A 78 29.49 21.24 -13.29
N LEU A 79 28.73 22.32 -13.36
CA LEU A 79 27.30 22.31 -13.05
C LEU A 79 26.59 21.44 -14.09
N ASP A 80 25.86 20.43 -13.64
CA ASP A 80 24.88 19.74 -14.47
C ASP A 80 23.72 20.71 -14.71
N PRO A 81 23.33 21.02 -15.98
CA PRO A 81 22.23 21.94 -16.26
C PRO A 81 20.88 21.51 -15.66
N GLU A 82 20.71 20.24 -15.26
CA GLU A 82 19.49 19.79 -14.57
C GLU A 82 19.47 20.15 -13.07
N GLU A 83 20.62 20.33 -12.42
CA GLU A 83 20.68 20.76 -11.02
C GLU A 83 20.40 22.26 -10.82
N GLU A 84 20.51 23.07 -11.88
CA GLU A 84 20.26 24.51 -11.80
C GLU A 84 18.78 24.85 -11.54
N VAL A 85 17.88 23.92 -11.85
CA VAL A 85 16.43 24.07 -11.61
C VAL A 85 16.08 23.98 -10.11
N VAL A 86 16.93 23.38 -9.28
CA VAL A 86 16.61 23.07 -7.86
C VAL A 86 17.15 24.12 -6.88
N ARG A 87 17.94 25.12 -7.34
CA ARG A 87 18.66 26.06 -6.45
C ARG A 87 18.01 27.42 -6.24
N PHE A 88 16.71 27.56 -6.44
CA PHE A 88 15.98 28.71 -5.89
C PHE A 88 15.38 28.32 -4.55
N VAL A 89 16.16 28.50 -3.48
CA VAL A 89 15.65 28.46 -2.10
C VAL A 89 14.49 29.46 -2.00
N GLY A 90 13.26 28.96 -1.82
CA GLY A 90 12.02 29.74 -1.80
C GLY A 90 11.14 29.66 -3.07
N ALA A 91 11.56 28.95 -4.13
CA ALA A 91 10.71 28.71 -5.30
C ALA A 91 9.55 27.75 -4.99
N GLN A 92 9.81 26.75 -4.15
CA GLN A 92 8.78 25.82 -3.69
C GLN A 92 7.72 26.52 -2.84
N ASP A 93 8.13 27.35 -1.86
CA ASP A 93 7.20 28.12 -1.02
C ASP A 93 6.29 29.05 -1.84
N ARG A 94 6.80 29.63 -2.93
CA ARG A 94 5.99 30.46 -3.83
C ARG A 94 4.97 29.64 -4.60
N PHE A 95 5.38 28.47 -5.10
CA PHE A 95 4.49 27.56 -5.79
C PHE A 95 3.38 27.04 -4.86
N GLU A 96 3.75 26.65 -3.63
CA GLU A 96 2.81 26.23 -2.59
C GLU A 96 1.82 27.36 -2.25
N GLY A 97 2.28 28.62 -2.17
CA GLY A 97 1.38 29.77 -1.99
C GLY A 97 0.36 29.96 -3.13
N PHE A 98 0.74 29.69 -4.38
CA PHE A 98 -0.19 29.73 -5.52
C PHE A 98 -1.19 28.57 -5.52
N LEU A 99 -0.79 27.41 -4.99
CA LEU A 99 -1.66 26.26 -4.79
C LEU A 99 -2.67 26.50 -3.65
N ASP A 100 -2.20 26.99 -2.51
CA ASP A 100 -3.02 27.27 -1.33
C ASP A 100 -4.13 28.29 -1.64
N SER A 101 -3.82 29.35 -2.38
CA SER A 101 -4.81 30.34 -2.83
C SER A 101 -5.95 29.70 -3.66
N ARG A 102 -5.61 28.72 -4.51
CA ARG A 102 -6.60 28.02 -5.35
C ARG A 102 -7.40 27.00 -4.55
N PHE A 103 -6.77 26.29 -3.63
CA PHE A 103 -7.47 25.38 -2.72
C PHE A 103 -8.42 26.13 -1.82
N GLN A 104 -8.03 27.30 -1.32
CA GLN A 104 -8.91 28.17 -0.57
C GLN A 104 -10.14 28.58 -1.39
N GLY A 105 -9.98 29.02 -2.65
CA GLY A 105 -11.13 29.37 -3.50
C GLY A 105 -12.04 28.18 -3.81
N TYR A 106 -11.47 26.98 -3.98
CA TYR A 106 -12.23 25.75 -4.18
C TYR A 106 -12.98 25.34 -2.90
N GLU A 107 -12.33 25.44 -1.74
CA GLU A 107 -12.93 25.17 -0.43
C GLU A 107 -14.03 26.17 -0.09
N GLU A 108 -13.87 27.45 -0.41
CA GLU A 108 -14.92 28.47 -0.26
C GLU A 108 -16.15 28.16 -1.13
N THR A 109 -15.94 27.55 -2.32
CA THR A 109 -17.02 27.24 -3.27
C THR A 109 -17.74 25.92 -2.94
N PHE A 110 -16.99 24.89 -2.57
CA PHE A 110 -17.48 23.51 -2.43
C PHE A 110 -17.43 22.96 -1.00
N GLY A 111 -16.87 23.71 -0.05
CA GLY A 111 -16.74 23.34 1.35
C GLY A 111 -15.75 22.21 1.63
N LEU A 112 -14.93 21.83 0.65
CA LEU A 112 -14.00 20.72 0.70
C LEU A 112 -12.73 21.10 -0.04
N THR A 113 -11.57 20.70 0.48
CA THR A 113 -10.30 20.80 -0.24
C THR A 113 -10.23 19.74 -1.35
N PRO A 114 -9.74 20.08 -2.55
CA PRO A 114 -9.66 19.13 -3.64
C PRO A 114 -8.63 18.04 -3.32
N LEU A 115 -9.02 16.78 -3.54
CA LEU A 115 -8.17 15.62 -3.21
C LEU A 115 -7.01 15.49 -4.22
N PHE A 116 -5.86 15.06 -3.74
CA PHE A 116 -4.71 14.73 -4.59
C PHE A 116 -5.12 13.72 -5.68
N GLY A 117 -4.78 14.02 -6.94
CA GLY A 117 -5.15 13.21 -8.11
C GLY A 117 -6.60 13.35 -8.58
N SER A 118 -7.38 14.28 -8.00
CA SER A 118 -8.67 14.68 -8.57
C SER A 118 -8.47 15.67 -9.71
N GLN A 119 -9.43 15.73 -10.64
CA GLN A 119 -9.39 16.69 -11.74
C GLN A 119 -9.32 18.16 -11.24
N ALA A 120 -9.94 18.46 -10.10
CA ALA A 120 -9.89 19.78 -9.48
C ALA A 120 -8.47 20.10 -8.99
N TYR A 121 -7.80 19.13 -8.37
CA TYR A 121 -6.42 19.26 -7.92
C TYR A 121 -5.44 19.42 -9.09
N GLU A 122 -5.55 18.59 -10.12
CA GLU A 122 -4.72 18.70 -11.33
C GLU A 122 -4.91 20.06 -12.04
N SER A 123 -6.14 20.57 -12.07
CA SER A 123 -6.42 21.89 -12.64
C SER A 123 -5.80 23.02 -11.82
N ALA A 124 -5.82 22.89 -10.49
CA ALA A 124 -5.21 23.87 -9.59
C ALA A 124 -3.68 23.86 -9.71
N GLU A 125 -3.06 22.67 -9.79
CA GLU A 125 -1.62 22.53 -10.04
C GLU A 125 -1.21 23.13 -11.38
N ARG A 126 -1.94 22.85 -12.47
CA ARG A 126 -1.60 23.39 -13.78
C ARG A 126 -1.64 24.92 -13.78
N LEU A 127 -2.68 25.50 -13.19
CA LEU A 127 -2.82 26.95 -13.11
C LEU A 127 -1.78 27.56 -12.16
N ALA A 128 -1.39 26.88 -11.08
CA ALA A 128 -0.33 27.34 -10.19
C ALA A 128 1.05 27.30 -10.88
N LEU A 129 1.29 26.29 -11.72
CA LEU A 129 2.49 26.20 -12.55
C LEU A 129 2.54 27.29 -13.63
N GLU A 130 1.39 27.66 -14.22
CA GLU A 130 1.28 28.77 -15.16
C GLU A 130 1.62 30.11 -14.50
N ASP A 131 1.08 30.38 -13.31
CA ASP A 131 1.39 31.60 -12.54
C ASP A 131 2.83 31.64 -12.05
N TRP A 132 3.39 30.49 -11.67
CA TRP A 132 4.78 30.40 -11.21
C TRP A 132 5.79 30.64 -12.34
N ARG A 133 5.41 30.34 -13.59
CA ARG A 133 6.24 30.55 -14.78
C ARG A 133 6.20 31.98 -15.33
N ASN A 134 5.17 32.76 -14.98
CA ASN A 134 4.98 34.16 -15.41
C ASN A 134 5.58 35.14 -14.39
#